data_AF-A0A9P1GKP2-F1
#
_entry.id   AF-A0A9P1GKP2-F1
#
_cell.length_a   1.000
_cell.length_b   1.000
_cell.length_c   1.000
_cell.angle_alpha   90.00
_cell.angle_beta   90.00
_cell.angle_gamma   90.00
#
_symmetry.space_group_name_H-M   'P 1'
#
loop_
_entity.id
_entity.type
_entity.pdbx_description
1 polymer ?
#
loop_
_entity_poly.entity_id
_entity_poly.type
_entity_poly.pdbx_seq_one_letter_code
_entity_poly.pdbx_strand_id
1 'polypeptide(L)'
;MLDLSPLTLRCINLGTKLTVMSHFLGCFWFFVSAHGDPDANQCESGLLECNPALLGTTWWEQINIKPDNKLDQYIASLYWAFTTMTTVGYGDIHPRSDRERVYAIVAMIFGATMFGYIIGSIAALAGQERGIEALTKKKLSLVRHFCEEQRVSENKVREVMKHYQPSLRVLFGQISWSIIYSHKSLFSIFSMH
;
A
#
# COMPACT_ATOMS: atom_id res chain seq x y z
N MET A 1 -23.29 -13.72 -11.03
CA MET A 1 -21.89 -14.09 -10.74
C MET A 1 -21.09 -12.80 -10.81
N LEU A 2 -20.49 -12.32 -9.71
CA LEU A 2 -19.70 -11.09 -9.74
C LEU A 2 -18.40 -11.39 -10.53
N ASP A 3 -18.33 -10.93 -11.78
CA ASP A 3 -17.10 -10.96 -12.58
C ASP A 3 -16.10 -9.94 -12.04
N LEU A 4 -15.51 -10.25 -10.88
CA LEU A 4 -14.43 -9.45 -10.32
C LEU A 4 -13.23 -9.51 -11.24
N SER A 5 -12.86 -8.35 -11.82
CA SER A 5 -11.68 -8.23 -12.64
C SER A 5 -10.42 -8.64 -11.83
N PRO A 6 -9.40 -9.25 -12.47
CA PRO A 6 -8.15 -9.60 -11.80
C PRO A 6 -7.43 -8.38 -11.18
N LEU A 7 -7.71 -7.18 -11.69
CA LEU A 7 -7.25 -5.92 -11.10
C LEU A 7 -7.95 -5.64 -9.78
N THR A 8 -9.28 -5.81 -9.72
CA THR A 8 -10.07 -5.62 -8.50
C THR A 8 -9.62 -6.58 -7.40
N LEU A 9 -9.34 -7.85 -7.72
CA LEU A 9 -8.80 -8.81 -6.75
C LEU A 9 -7.44 -8.41 -6.18
N ARG A 10 -6.56 -7.83 -7.01
CA ARG A 10 -5.25 -7.35 -6.57
C ARG A 10 -5.37 -6.11 -5.67
N CYS A 11 -6.27 -5.18 -6.01
CA CYS A 11 -6.57 -4.02 -5.17
C CYS A 11 -7.17 -4.46 -3.82
N ILE A 12 -8.07 -5.44 -3.82
CA ILE A 12 -8.64 -6.01 -2.60
C ILE A 12 -7.54 -6.62 -1.73
N ASN A 13 -6.66 -7.45 -2.30
CA ASN A 13 -5.55 -8.05 -1.54
C ASN A 13 -4.59 -6.99 -0.96
N LEU A 14 -4.37 -5.89 -1.67
CA LEU A 14 -3.55 -4.77 -1.17
C LEU A 14 -4.26 -4.02 -0.03
N GLY A 15 -5.57 -3.77 -0.17
CA GLY A 15 -6.40 -3.16 0.86
C GLY A 15 -6.49 -4.02 2.12
N THR A 16 -6.64 -5.34 1.98
CA THR A 16 -6.65 -6.26 3.13
C THR A 16 -5.32 -6.22 3.89
N LYS A 17 -4.17 -6.18 3.19
CA LYS A 17 -2.85 -6.04 3.84
C LYS A 17 -2.72 -4.73 4.61
N LEU A 18 -3.24 -3.62 4.05
CA LEU A 18 -3.25 -2.31 4.70
C LEU A 18 -4.06 -2.34 6.00
N THR A 19 -5.28 -2.89 5.97
CA THR A 19 -6.17 -2.97 7.15
C THR A 19 -5.60 -3.87 8.25
N VAL A 20 -5.02 -5.01 7.86
CA VAL A 20 -4.40 -5.92 8.84
C VAL A 20 -3.21 -5.23 9.51
N MET A 21 -2.36 -4.54 8.74
CA MET A 21 -1.20 -3.84 9.30
C MET A 21 -1.61 -2.66 10.20
N SER A 22 -2.61 -1.87 9.81
CA SER A 22 -3.10 -0.77 10.65
C SER A 22 -3.71 -1.29 11.97
N HIS A 23 -4.37 -2.46 11.94
CA HIS A 23 -4.82 -3.13 13.16
C HIS A 23 -3.66 -3.50 14.08
N PHE A 24 -2.60 -4.13 13.56
CA PHE A 24 -1.43 -4.48 14.37
C PHE A 24 -0.75 -3.23 14.98
N LEU A 25 -0.53 -2.19 14.18
CA LEU A 25 0.09 -0.95 14.65
C LEU A 25 -0.80 -0.19 15.65
N GLY A 26 -2.12 -0.16 15.43
CA GLY A 26 -3.08 0.48 16.33
C GLY A 26 -3.26 -0.27 17.65
N CYS A 27 -3.39 -1.61 17.61
CA CYS A 27 -3.51 -2.43 18.82
C CYS A 27 -2.25 -2.38 19.67
N PHE A 28 -1.07 -2.41 19.05
CA PHE A 28 0.18 -2.32 19.79
C PHE A 28 0.41 -0.92 20.35
N TRP A 29 -0.03 0.13 19.65
CA TRP A 29 -0.06 1.49 20.19
C TRP A 29 -0.89 1.58 21.47
N PHE A 30 -2.13 1.07 21.42
CA PHE A 30 -2.99 0.99 22.59
C PHE A 30 -2.35 0.18 23.73
N PHE A 31 -1.74 -0.96 23.41
CA PHE A 31 -1.05 -1.81 24.38
C PHE A 31 0.11 -1.08 25.09
N VAL A 32 0.95 -0.35 24.33
CA VAL A 32 2.07 0.44 24.86
C VAL A 32 1.59 1.51 25.82
N SER A 33 0.52 2.21 25.46
CA SER A 33 -0.08 3.23 26.32
C SER A 33 -0.78 2.63 27.53
N ALA A 34 -1.37 1.43 27.42
CA ALA A 34 -2.15 0.80 28.50
C ALA A 34 -1.25 0.19 29.59
N HIS A 35 0.01 -0.10 29.25
CA HIS A 35 1.03 -0.61 30.18
C HIS A 35 2.10 0.46 30.49
N GLY A 36 1.83 1.73 30.18
CA GLY A 36 2.72 2.85 30.52
C GLY A 36 2.77 3.08 32.03
N ASP A 37 3.99 3.27 32.56
CA ASP A 37 4.34 3.38 33.98
C ASP A 37 3.39 4.23 34.83
N PRO A 38 3.18 3.82 36.11
CA PRO A 38 2.61 4.66 37.15
C PRO A 38 3.46 5.91 37.50
N ASP A 39 4.72 5.96 37.06
CA ASP A 39 5.71 7.00 37.38
C ASP A 39 5.72 8.20 36.42
N ALA A 40 4.58 8.51 35.78
CA ALA A 40 4.36 9.76 35.05
C ALA A 40 4.33 11.02 35.95
N ASN A 41 4.73 10.88 37.21
CA ASN A 41 4.88 11.95 38.20
C ASN A 41 6.30 12.54 38.26
N GLN A 42 7.26 12.04 37.46
CA GLN A 42 8.59 12.65 37.38
C GLN A 42 8.83 13.28 36.02
N CYS A 43 8.70 14.60 36.03
CA CYS A 43 9.16 15.54 35.02
C CYS A 43 10.63 15.32 34.67
N GLU A 44 10.90 14.42 33.72
CA GLU A 44 12.22 14.28 33.08
C GLU A 44 12.09 14.19 31.56
N SER A 45 11.16 14.95 30.97
CA SER A 45 11.18 15.21 29.52
C SER A 45 11.64 16.65 29.31
N GLY A 46 12.78 16.84 28.63
CA GLY A 46 13.52 18.11 28.48
C GLY A 46 12.83 19.24 27.69
N LEU A 47 11.61 19.61 28.07
CA LEU A 47 10.92 20.84 27.65
C LEU A 47 10.63 21.69 28.90
N LEU A 48 10.78 23.01 28.76
CA LEU A 48 10.93 23.98 29.85
C LEU A 48 9.68 24.27 30.71
N GLU A 49 8.59 23.51 30.59
CA GLU A 49 7.35 23.79 31.32
C GLU A 49 6.66 22.51 31.79
N CYS A 50 6.81 22.20 33.08
CA CYS A 50 6.06 21.15 33.76
C CYS A 50 4.75 21.71 34.32
N ASN A 51 3.63 21.44 33.65
CA ASN A 51 2.29 21.72 34.16
C ASN A 51 1.56 20.41 34.50
N PRO A 52 1.35 20.09 35.80
CA PRO A 52 0.66 18.88 36.24
C PRO A 52 -0.84 18.85 35.87
N ALA A 53 -1.44 19.97 35.44
CA ALA A 53 -2.83 20.02 34.96
C ALA A 53 -2.98 19.67 33.46
N LEU A 54 -1.87 19.61 32.69
CA LEU A 54 -1.85 19.23 31.26
C LEU A 54 -1.36 17.78 31.05
N LEU A 55 -1.27 17.03 32.14
CA LEU A 55 -0.64 15.73 32.26
C LEU A 55 -1.66 14.61 32.01
N GLY A 56 -2.28 14.64 30.82
CA GLY A 56 -2.79 13.39 30.25
C GLY A 56 -1.59 12.47 30.09
N THR A 57 -1.51 11.43 30.92
CA THR A 57 -0.39 10.48 30.96
C THR A 57 -0.31 9.67 29.67
N THR A 58 -1.46 9.56 29.00
CA THR A 58 -1.69 8.81 27.78
C THR A 58 -2.40 9.69 26.76
N TRP A 59 -2.29 9.32 25.49
CA TRP A 59 -2.91 10.07 24.39
C TRP A 59 -4.45 10.09 24.45
N TRP A 60 -5.13 9.07 25.02
CA TRP A 60 -6.60 9.02 25.08
C TRP A 60 -7.19 9.93 26.16
N GLU A 61 -6.45 10.19 27.25
CA GLU A 61 -6.87 11.11 28.30
C GLU A 61 -6.94 12.55 27.78
N GLN A 62 -6.01 12.95 26.91
CA GLN A 62 -5.98 14.27 26.29
C GLN A 62 -7.24 14.56 25.47
N ILE A 63 -7.73 13.54 24.75
CA ILE A 63 -8.94 13.65 23.92
C ILE A 63 -10.21 13.30 24.69
N ASN A 64 -10.14 13.26 26.03
CA ASN A 64 -11.26 12.99 26.94
C ASN A 64 -12.00 11.67 26.66
N ILE A 65 -11.30 10.67 26.13
CA ILE A 65 -11.86 9.32 25.98
C ILE A 65 -11.77 8.62 27.33
N LYS A 66 -12.94 8.23 27.83
CA LYS A 66 -13.04 7.52 29.11
C LYS A 66 -12.42 6.12 29.03
N PRO A 67 -11.81 5.61 30.11
CA PRO A 67 -11.13 4.32 30.12
C PRO A 67 -12.07 3.11 29.94
N ASP A 68 -13.37 3.27 30.22
CA ASP A 68 -14.42 2.26 30.04
C ASP A 68 -14.86 2.11 28.57
N ASN A 69 -14.68 3.15 27.75
CA ASN A 69 -15.07 3.13 26.35
C ASN A 69 -13.97 2.54 25.45
N LYS A 70 -13.90 1.20 25.44
CA LYS A 70 -12.90 0.45 24.65
C LYS A 70 -13.07 0.61 23.14
N LEU A 71 -14.29 0.84 22.66
CA LEU A 71 -14.56 1.01 21.23
C LEU A 71 -13.97 2.34 20.73
N ASP A 72 -14.19 3.43 21.45
CA ASP A 72 -13.62 4.74 21.10
C ASP A 72 -12.09 4.71 21.16
N GLN A 73 -11.51 4.05 22.17
CA GLN A 73 -10.06 3.85 22.27
C GLN A 73 -9.51 3.06 21.07
N TYR A 74 -10.20 1.99 20.65
CA TYR A 74 -9.79 1.20 19.50
C TYR A 74 -9.87 1.99 18.19
N ILE A 75 -10.98 2.70 17.95
CA ILE A 75 -11.16 3.51 16.74
C ILE A 75 -10.12 4.62 16.68
N ALA A 76 -9.85 5.31 17.79
CA ALA A 76 -8.84 6.35 17.87
C ALA A 76 -7.42 5.80 17.64
N SER A 77 -7.12 4.60 18.16
CA SER A 77 -5.83 3.92 17.92
C SER A 77 -5.63 3.53 16.45
N LEU A 78 -6.68 3.00 15.81
CA LEU A 78 -6.66 2.71 14.37
C LEU A 78 -6.49 3.99 13.55
N TYR A 79 -7.22 5.05 13.90
CA TYR A 79 -7.11 6.34 13.24
C TYR A 79 -5.68 6.87 13.31
N TRP A 80 -5.05 6.86 14.49
CA TRP A 80 -3.65 7.25 14.65
C TRP A 80 -2.71 6.40 13.80
N ALA A 81 -2.91 5.07 13.77
CA ALA A 81 -2.10 4.17 12.96
C ALA A 81 -2.26 4.46 11.45
N PHE A 82 -3.49 4.72 10.98
CA PHE A 82 -3.76 5.06 9.59
C PHE A 82 -3.15 6.41 9.20
N THR A 83 -3.32 7.46 10.00
CA THR A 83 -2.79 8.80 9.68
C THR A 83 -1.27 8.82 9.72
N THR A 84 -0.65 8.04 10.62
CA THR A 84 0.81 7.85 10.69
C THR A 84 1.34 7.08 9.49
N MET A 85 0.73 5.92 9.18
CA MET A 85 1.16 5.07 8.06
C MET A 85 0.96 5.75 6.70
N THR A 86 -0.13 6.49 6.53
CA THR A 86 -0.39 7.28 5.30
C THR A 86 0.36 8.61 5.28
N THR A 87 1.16 8.90 6.30
CA THR A 87 1.95 10.13 6.43
C THR A 87 1.13 11.43 6.43
N VAL A 88 -0.18 11.34 6.73
CA VAL A 88 -1.07 12.50 6.83
C VAL A 88 -0.81 13.28 8.12
N GLY A 89 -0.72 12.57 9.25
CA GLY A 89 -0.26 13.12 10.53
C GLY A 89 -0.94 14.42 10.99
N TYR A 90 -2.27 14.42 11.21
CA TYR A 90 -3.01 15.61 11.66
C TYR A 90 -2.51 16.20 13.00
N GLY A 91 -1.89 15.37 13.87
CA GLY A 91 -1.29 15.79 15.14
C GLY A 91 -2.25 15.92 16.32
N ASP A 92 -3.53 15.64 16.10
CA ASP A 92 -4.58 15.58 17.11
C ASP A 92 -4.37 14.44 18.12
N ILE A 93 -3.85 13.30 17.67
CA ILE A 93 -3.37 12.21 18.53
C ILE A 93 -1.86 12.08 18.36
N HIS A 94 -1.11 12.21 19.45
CA HIS A 94 0.36 12.16 19.44
C HIS A 94 0.94 11.55 20.74
N PRO A 95 2.14 10.97 20.69
CA PRO A 95 2.81 10.41 21.87
C PRO A 95 3.05 11.44 22.97
N ARG A 96 2.74 11.06 24.21
CA ARG A 96 2.96 11.86 25.41
C ARG A 96 4.13 11.35 26.24
N SER A 97 4.29 10.03 26.35
CA SER A 97 5.40 9.40 27.09
C SER A 97 6.59 9.06 26.19
N ASP A 98 7.79 8.92 26.76
CA ASP A 98 8.97 8.56 25.97
C ASP A 98 8.87 7.15 25.38
N ARG A 99 8.22 6.21 26.07
CA ARG A 99 7.89 4.89 25.50
C ARG A 99 6.99 5.00 24.27
N GLU A 100 5.96 5.82 24.36
CA GLU A 100 5.08 6.12 23.23
C GLU A 100 5.85 6.77 22.09
N ARG A 101 6.77 7.70 22.37
CA ARG A 101 7.63 8.33 21.35
C ARG A 101 8.53 7.31 20.65
N VAL A 102 9.20 6.42 21.41
CA VAL A 102 10.03 5.35 20.86
C VAL A 102 9.22 4.44 19.96
N TYR A 103 8.03 4.02 20.41
CA TYR A 103 7.14 3.23 19.58
C TYR A 103 6.68 3.98 18.32
N ALA A 104 6.30 5.25 18.45
CA ALA A 104 5.87 6.07 17.31
C ALA A 104 6.97 6.18 16.24
N ILE A 105 8.23 6.34 16.64
CA ILE A 105 9.38 6.33 15.70
C ILE A 105 9.44 5.01 14.93
N VAL A 106 9.36 3.88 15.64
CA VAL A 106 9.38 2.55 15.01
C VAL A 106 8.18 2.37 14.07
N ALA A 107 6.97 2.73 14.53
CA ALA A 107 5.74 2.65 13.74
C ALA A 107 5.79 3.52 12.48
N MET A 108 6.39 4.72 12.54
CA MET A 108 6.59 5.60 11.39
C MET A 108 7.52 4.97 10.34
N ILE A 109 8.62 4.33 10.74
CA ILE A 109 9.54 3.66 9.80
C ILE A 109 8.84 2.50 9.08
N PHE A 110 8.14 1.65 9.82
CA PHE A 110 7.37 0.55 9.24
C PHE A 110 6.21 1.06 8.36
N GLY A 111 5.48 2.06 8.84
CA GLY A 111 4.36 2.68 8.14
C GLY A 111 4.78 3.29 6.80
N ALA A 112 5.85 4.09 6.79
CA ALA A 112 6.39 4.71 5.57
C ALA A 112 6.86 3.65 4.56
N THR A 113 7.55 2.61 5.02
CA THR A 113 8.01 1.50 4.15
C THR A 113 6.84 0.78 3.50
N MET A 114 5.79 0.46 4.29
CA MET A 114 4.58 -0.19 3.78
C MET A 114 3.81 0.71 2.82
N PHE A 115 3.66 1.99 3.15
CA PHE A 115 2.99 2.94 2.28
C PHE A 115 3.72 3.09 0.94
N GLY A 116 5.05 3.19 0.95
CA GLY A 116 5.87 3.17 -0.26
C GLY A 116 5.68 1.90 -1.10
N TYR A 117 5.63 0.72 -0.45
CA TYR A 117 5.34 -0.54 -1.12
C TYR A 117 3.95 -0.56 -1.78
N ILE A 118 2.93 -0.01 -1.11
CA ILE A 118 1.56 0.08 -1.62
C ILE A 118 1.51 0.99 -2.85
N ILE A 119 2.09 2.18 -2.76
CA ILE A 119 2.15 3.12 -3.91
C ILE A 119 2.92 2.49 -5.07
N GLY A 120 4.05 1.83 -4.81
CA GLY A 120 4.81 1.10 -5.84
C GLY A 120 4.01 -0.01 -6.50
N SER A 121 3.23 -0.77 -5.71
CA SER A 121 2.34 -1.82 -6.21
C SER A 121 1.24 -1.25 -7.12
N ILE A 122 0.60 -0.14 -6.71
CA ILE A 122 -0.42 0.54 -7.52
C ILE A 122 0.19 1.09 -8.81
N ALA A 123 1.35 1.73 -8.73
CA ALA A 123 2.07 2.26 -9.88
C ALA A 123 2.45 1.16 -10.88
N ALA A 124 2.91 0.00 -10.39
CA ALA A 124 3.22 -1.16 -11.23
C ALA A 124 1.97 -1.69 -11.95
N LEU A 125 0.81 -1.74 -11.27
CA LEU A 125 -0.45 -2.14 -11.90
C LEU A 125 -0.89 -1.14 -12.98
N ALA A 126 -0.81 0.17 -12.70
CA ALA A 126 -1.15 1.21 -13.67
C ALA A 126 -0.17 1.25 -14.87
N GLY A 127 1.10 0.89 -14.64
CA GLY A 127 2.13 0.83 -15.66
C GLY A 127 2.03 -0.40 -16.58
N GLN A 128 1.42 -1.50 -16.11
CA GLN A 128 1.36 -2.75 -16.87
C GLN A 128 0.60 -2.59 -18.20
N GLU A 129 -0.50 -1.84 -18.22
CA GLU A 129 -1.26 -1.58 -19.45
C GLU A 129 -0.44 -0.75 -20.45
N ARG A 130 0.26 0.28 -19.96
CA ARG A 130 1.12 1.13 -20.79
C ARG A 130 2.33 0.38 -21.35
N GLY A 131 2.89 -0.56 -20.58
CA GLY A 131 4.01 -1.39 -21.00
C GLY A 131 3.66 -2.29 -22.19
N ILE A 132 2.48 -2.90 -22.19
CA ILE A 132 2.01 -3.74 -23.30
C ILE A 132 1.80 -2.92 -24.57
N GLU A 133 1.22 -1.72 -24.45
CA GLU A 133 1.07 -0.82 -25.59
C GLU A 133 2.42 -0.35 -26.15
N ALA A 134 3.37 -0.01 -25.28
CA ALA A 134 4.72 0.41 -25.68
C ALA A 134 5.47 -0.74 -26.39
N LEU A 135 5.39 -1.97 -25.88
CA LEU A 135 5.97 -3.15 -26.52
C LEU A 135 5.32 -3.45 -27.87
N THR A 136 4.00 -3.30 -27.97
CA THR A 136 3.27 -3.49 -29.23
C THR A 136 3.72 -2.45 -30.26
N LYS A 137 3.80 -1.17 -29.88
CA LYS A 137 4.32 -0.11 -30.74
C LYS A 137 5.76 -0.36 -31.18
N LYS A 138 6.63 -0.81 -30.27
CA LYS A 138 8.04 -1.14 -30.58
C LYS A 138 8.19 -2.32 -31.55
N LYS A 139 7.37 -3.36 -31.41
CA LYS A 139 7.35 -4.47 -32.38
C LYS A 139 6.82 -4.03 -33.75
N LEU A 140 5.74 -3.25 -33.76
CA LEU A 140 5.19 -2.69 -34.99
C LEU A 140 6.19 -1.78 -35.70
N SER A 141 6.95 -0.96 -34.98
CA SER A 141 8.01 -0.14 -35.59
C SER A 141 9.14 -0.99 -36.19
N LEU A 142 9.49 -2.12 -35.58
CA LEU A 142 10.50 -3.03 -36.12
C LEU A 142 10.03 -3.70 -37.42
N VAL A 143 8.79 -4.19 -37.45
CA VAL A 143 8.20 -4.75 -38.68
C VAL A 143 8.17 -3.71 -39.79
N ARG A 144 7.79 -2.47 -39.46
CA ARG A 144 7.81 -1.36 -40.41
C ARG A 144 9.21 -1.10 -40.97
N HIS A 145 10.22 -1.00 -40.10
CA HIS A 145 11.61 -0.77 -40.52
C HIS A 145 12.11 -1.90 -41.44
N PHE A 146 11.79 -3.15 -41.13
CA PHE A 146 12.13 -4.28 -41.98
C PHE A 146 11.47 -4.20 -43.36
N CYS A 147 10.19 -3.79 -43.43
CA CYS A 147 9.52 -3.59 -44.71
C CYS A 147 10.14 -2.44 -45.54
N GLU A 148 10.58 -1.37 -44.88
CA GLU A 148 11.26 -0.24 -45.51
C GLU A 148 12.62 -0.67 -46.08
N GLU A 149 13.41 -1.46 -45.35
CA GLU A 149 14.67 -2.04 -45.82
C GLU A 149 14.50 -2.93 -47.06
N GLN A 150 13.43 -3.72 -47.08
CA GLN A 150 13.10 -4.61 -48.21
C GLN A 150 12.45 -3.88 -49.40
N ARG A 151 12.35 -2.53 -49.36
CA ARG A 151 11.72 -1.70 -50.39
C ARG A 151 10.29 -2.14 -50.74
N VAL A 152 9.54 -2.58 -49.74
CA VAL A 152 8.13 -2.98 -49.89
C VAL A 152 7.28 -1.75 -50.16
N SER A 153 6.32 -1.83 -51.10
CA SER A 153 5.43 -0.69 -51.38
C SER A 153 4.54 -0.35 -50.20
N GLU A 154 4.29 0.94 -49.96
CA GLU A 154 3.49 1.48 -48.83
C GLU A 154 2.12 0.80 -48.67
N ASN A 155 1.49 0.39 -49.77
CA ASN A 155 0.21 -0.33 -49.72
C ASN A 155 0.36 -1.72 -49.08
N LYS A 156 1.42 -2.46 -49.41
CA LYS A 156 1.70 -3.77 -48.81
C LYS A 156 2.14 -3.65 -47.36
N VAL A 157 2.91 -2.62 -47.00
CA VAL A 157 3.28 -2.35 -45.59
C VAL A 157 2.03 -2.11 -44.74
N ARG A 158 1.09 -1.31 -45.23
CA ARG A 158 -0.17 -1.04 -44.52
C ARG A 158 -1.00 -2.31 -44.32
N GLU A 159 -1.02 -3.20 -45.30
CA GLU A 159 -1.73 -4.48 -45.24
C GLU A 159 -1.10 -5.43 -44.22
N VAL A 160 0.23 -5.56 -44.23
CA VAL A 160 0.99 -6.32 -43.22
C VAL A 160 0.73 -5.77 -41.82
N MET A 161 0.84 -4.45 -41.62
CA MET A 161 0.63 -3.82 -40.32
C MET A 161 -0.80 -4.03 -39.81
N LYS A 162 -1.81 -3.94 -40.69
CA LYS A 162 -3.22 -4.20 -40.38
C LYS A 162 -3.45 -5.66 -39.97
N HIS A 163 -2.68 -6.61 -40.51
CA HIS A 163 -2.77 -8.03 -40.15
C HIS A 163 -2.03 -8.37 -38.84
N TYR A 164 -0.88 -7.73 -38.59
CA TYR A 164 -0.06 -8.02 -37.40
C TYR A 164 -0.54 -7.31 -36.13
N GLN A 165 -1.16 -6.13 -36.26
CA GLN A 165 -1.61 -5.33 -35.11
C GLN A 165 -2.65 -6.04 -34.21
N PRO A 166 -3.70 -6.70 -34.73
CA PRO A 166 -4.66 -7.45 -33.92
C PRO A 166 -4.03 -8.71 -33.30
N SER A 167 -3.25 -9.45 -34.08
CA SER A 167 -2.61 -10.70 -33.68
C SER A 167 -1.64 -10.51 -32.51
N LEU A 168 -0.85 -9.42 -32.53
CA LEU A 168 0.04 -9.05 -31.42
C LEU A 168 -0.77 -8.68 -30.16
N ARG A 169 -1.89 -7.96 -30.31
CA ARG A 169 -2.75 -7.58 -29.18
C ARG A 169 -3.36 -8.80 -28.47
N VAL A 170 -3.77 -9.81 -29.24
CA VAL A 170 -4.34 -11.06 -28.70
C VAL A 170 -3.26 -11.93 -28.05
N LEU A 171 -2.09 -12.09 -28.68
CA LEU A 171 -0.95 -12.84 -28.11
C LEU A 171 -0.48 -12.26 -26.78
N PHE A 172 -0.33 -10.94 -26.68
CA PHE A 172 0.05 -10.31 -25.41
C PHE A 172 -1.07 -10.36 -24.37
N GLY A 173 -2.34 -10.32 -24.79
CA GLY A 173 -3.48 -10.61 -23.93
C GLY A 173 -3.42 -12.03 -23.34
N GLN A 174 -3.16 -13.04 -24.17
CA GLN A 174 -3.05 -14.44 -23.73
C GLN A 174 -1.83 -14.70 -22.83
N ILE A 175 -0.67 -14.13 -23.15
CA ILE A 175 0.55 -14.28 -22.31
C ILE A 175 0.32 -13.65 -20.93
N SER A 176 -0.36 -12.50 -20.84
CA SER A 176 -0.76 -11.90 -19.56
C SER A 176 -1.63 -12.87 -18.75
N TRP A 177 -2.64 -13.50 -19.38
CA TRP A 177 -3.49 -14.50 -18.74
C TRP A 177 -2.74 -15.76 -18.30
N SER A 178 -1.83 -16.28 -19.12
CA SER A 178 -1.01 -17.47 -18.80
C SER A 178 -0.04 -17.22 -17.65
N ILE A 179 0.59 -16.03 -17.58
CA ILE A 179 1.48 -15.66 -16.46
C ILE A 179 0.67 -15.48 -15.17
N ILE A 180 -0.51 -14.86 -15.25
CA ILE A 180 -1.41 -14.69 -14.09
C ILE A 180 -1.92 -16.04 -13.57
N TYR A 181 -2.23 -17.00 -14.45
CA TYR A 181 -2.67 -18.35 -14.05
C TYR A 181 -1.52 -19.24 -13.56
N SER A 182 -0.34 -19.15 -14.16
CA SER A 182 0.85 -19.92 -13.74
C SER A 182 1.32 -19.54 -12.32
N HIS A 183 1.18 -18.28 -11.93
CA HIS A 183 1.50 -17.84 -10.58
C HIS A 183 0.45 -18.25 -9.53
N LYS A 184 -0.81 -18.51 -9.96
CA LYS A 184 -1.87 -19.05 -9.08
C LYS A 184 -1.73 -20.56 -8.86
N SER A 185 -1.29 -21.33 -9.85
CA SER A 185 -1.06 -22.77 -9.68
C SER A 185 0.15 -23.07 -8.78
N LEU A 186 1.19 -22.23 -8.82
CA LEU A 186 2.35 -22.37 -7.93
C LEU A 186 2.02 -22.05 -6.46
N PHE A 187 1.07 -21.15 -6.20
CA PHE A 187 0.63 -20.85 -4.82
C PHE A 187 -0.30 -21.92 -4.23
N SER A 188 -1.04 -22.69 -5.04
CA SER A 188 -1.84 -23.80 -4.49
C SER A 188 -0.99 -25.02 -4.11
N ILE A 189 0.22 -25.14 -4.66
CA ILE A 189 1.17 -26.22 -4.32
C ILE A 189 1.91 -25.92 -3.01
N PHE A 190 2.09 -24.64 -2.65
CA PHE A 190 2.78 -24.22 -1.42
C PHE A 190 1.86 -23.99 -0.20
N SER A 191 0.53 -24.09 -0.37
CA SER A 191 -0.46 -23.91 0.72
C SER A 191 -0.98 -25.24 1.29
N MET A 192 -0.33 -26.37 0.98
CA MET A 192 -0.78 -27.71 1.36
C MET A 192 0.25 -28.48 2.20
N HIS A 193 1.15 -27.77 2.88
CA HIS A 193 2.02 -28.32 3.91
C HIS A 193 2.15 -27.39 5.12
#